data_AF-A0A9D8K8Q4-F1
#
_entry.id   AF-A0A9D8K8Q4-F1
#
_cell.length_a   1.000
_cell.length_b   1.000
_cell.length_c   1.000
_cell.angle_alpha   90.00
_cell.angle_beta   90.00
_cell.angle_gamma   90.00
#
_symmetry.space_group_name_H-M   'P 1'
#
loop_
_entity.id
_entity.type
_entity.pdbx_description
1 polymer ?
#
loop_
_entity_poly.entity_id
_entity_poly.type
_entity_poly.pdbx_seq_one_letter_code
_entity_poly.pdbx_strand_id
1 'polypeptide(L)'
;MTLLPAAARRLALVALLCLSGSAALAQPVGPMPNRDRLTPEQRQKIFPDMRRLTLQDHRERIAILQRAESCINRAASDDALAECMRDQREAMRQQRRQQRSELQALFARNGLPMPQWRRLDKPPGARYGRPGAGAGEGAGAEI
;
A
#
# COMPACT_ATOMS: atom_id res chain seq x y z
N MET A 1 24.10 -56.59 3.79
CA MET A 1 22.76 -56.38 3.20
C MET A 1 21.83 -55.93 4.31
N THR A 2 21.53 -54.63 4.39
CA THR A 2 20.48 -54.08 5.26
C THR A 2 19.66 -53.13 4.40
N LEU A 3 18.45 -53.57 4.07
CA LEU A 3 17.48 -52.87 3.24
C LEU A 3 16.80 -51.77 4.06
N LEU A 4 17.00 -50.51 3.68
CA LEU A 4 16.20 -49.41 4.20
C LEU A 4 14.78 -49.48 3.61
N PRO A 5 13.72 -49.33 4.42
CA PRO A 5 12.34 -49.43 3.97
C PRO A 5 11.98 -48.25 3.04
N ALA A 6 11.43 -48.57 1.88
CA ALA A 6 11.07 -47.65 0.80
C ALA A 6 10.02 -46.58 1.15
N ALA A 7 9.41 -46.63 2.34
CA ALA A 7 8.39 -45.70 2.79
C ALA A 7 8.95 -44.32 3.19
N ALA A 8 10.21 -44.22 3.62
CA ALA A 8 10.80 -42.96 4.08
C ALA A 8 11.23 -42.01 2.96
N ARG A 9 11.30 -42.49 1.71
CA ARG A 9 11.73 -41.68 0.55
C ARG A 9 10.60 -40.87 -0.12
N ARG A 10 9.33 -41.15 0.20
CA ARG A 10 8.19 -40.46 -0.45
C ARG A 10 7.64 -39.26 0.32
N LEU A 11 8.04 -39.06 1.58
CA LEU A 11 7.60 -37.93 2.39
C LEU A 11 8.52 -36.70 2.31
N ALA A 12 9.74 -36.85 1.78
CA ALA A 12 10.71 -35.76 1.72
C ALA A 12 10.52 -34.78 0.53
N LEU A 13 9.69 -35.13 -0.46
CA LEU A 13 9.51 -34.30 -1.67
C LEU A 13 8.30 -33.35 -1.61
N VAL A 14 7.37 -33.53 -0.66
CA VAL A 14 6.17 -32.67 -0.55
C VAL A 14 6.40 -31.48 0.39
N ALA A 15 7.33 -31.59 1.35
CA ALA A 15 7.59 -30.53 2.32
C ALA A 15 8.39 -29.33 1.77
N LEU A 16 8.96 -29.42 0.56
CA LEU A 16 9.76 -28.34 -0.03
C LEU A 16 8.95 -27.32 -0.87
N LEU A 17 7.66 -27.56 -1.10
CA LEU A 17 6.86 -26.77 -2.06
C LEU A 17 5.96 -25.69 -1.45
N CYS A 18 5.88 -25.60 -0.11
CA CYS A 18 5.09 -24.55 0.57
C CYS A 18 5.92 -23.35 1.04
N LEU A 19 7.19 -23.24 0.60
CA LEU A 19 8.08 -22.12 0.91
C LEU A 19 8.12 -21.07 -0.22
N SER A 20 7.11 -21.02 -1.11
CA SER A 20 6.85 -19.84 -1.94
C SER A 20 6.13 -18.80 -1.09
N GLY A 21 6.92 -18.19 -0.20
CA GLY A 21 6.51 -17.03 0.57
C GLY A 21 5.81 -16.05 -0.34
N SER A 22 4.54 -15.81 -0.05
CA SER A 22 3.86 -14.62 -0.54
C SER A 22 4.66 -13.45 0.03
N ALA A 23 5.56 -12.90 -0.77
CA ALA A 23 6.02 -11.54 -0.61
C ALA A 23 4.77 -10.67 -0.79
N ALA A 24 3.98 -10.56 0.27
CA ALA A 24 3.07 -9.46 0.43
C ALA A 24 3.93 -8.23 0.17
N LEU A 25 3.71 -7.58 -0.97
CA LEU A 25 4.31 -6.31 -1.29
C LEU A 25 3.84 -5.38 -0.18
N ALA A 26 4.62 -5.30 0.89
CA ALA A 26 4.58 -4.21 1.83
C ALA A 26 4.78 -3.00 0.93
N GLN A 27 3.66 -2.34 0.59
CA GLN A 27 3.73 -1.15 -0.23
C GLN A 27 4.73 -0.25 0.47
N PRO A 28 5.85 0.11 -0.20
CA PRO A 28 6.85 0.93 0.44
C PRO A 28 6.12 2.15 0.97
N VAL A 29 6.28 2.40 2.27
CA VAL A 29 5.89 3.67 2.88
C VAL A 29 6.57 4.71 2.00
N GLY A 30 5.78 5.40 1.17
CA GLY A 30 6.32 6.11 0.01
C GLY A 30 7.49 6.98 0.45
N PRO A 31 8.60 7.01 -0.30
CA PRO A 31 9.79 7.74 0.11
C PRO A 31 9.40 9.15 0.51
N MET A 32 9.87 9.59 1.69
CA MET A 32 9.65 10.96 2.16
C MET A 32 10.00 11.92 1.02
N PRO A 33 9.05 12.75 0.55
CA PRO A 33 9.36 13.69 -0.49
C PRO A 33 10.47 14.62 0.01
N ASN A 34 11.50 14.79 -0.81
CA ASN A 34 12.64 15.68 -0.54
C ASN A 34 13.58 15.28 0.61
N ARG A 35 13.67 14.00 1.02
CA ARG A 35 14.74 13.56 1.94
C ARG A 35 16.15 13.93 1.43
N ASP A 36 16.31 14.00 0.12
CA ASP A 36 17.58 14.36 -0.54
C ASP A 36 17.87 15.86 -0.53
N ARG A 37 16.90 16.70 -0.14
CA ARG A 37 17.07 18.17 -0.01
C ARG A 37 17.49 18.62 1.39
N LEU A 38 17.54 17.70 2.36
CA LEU A 38 17.93 18.00 3.74
C LEU A 38 19.39 17.64 3.98
N THR A 39 20.13 18.52 4.65
CA THR A 39 21.50 18.20 5.09
C THR A 39 21.47 17.07 6.14
N PRO A 40 22.58 16.33 6.34
CA PRO A 40 22.66 15.31 7.39
C PRO A 40 22.22 15.82 8.77
N GLU A 41 22.64 17.02 9.15
CA GLU A 41 22.34 17.67 10.42
C GLU A 41 20.84 17.98 10.55
N GLN A 42 20.23 18.52 9.49
CA GLN A 42 18.79 18.77 9.44
C GLN A 42 17.98 17.48 9.58
N ARG A 43 18.41 16.39 8.91
CA ARG A 43 17.76 15.08 9.01
C ARG A 43 17.84 14.54 10.44
N GLN A 44 19.00 14.65 11.08
CA GLN A 44 19.19 14.16 12.44
C GLN A 44 18.38 14.98 13.46
N LYS A 45 18.28 16.29 13.25
CA LYS A 45 17.46 17.18 14.08
C LYS A 45 15.97 16.80 14.08
N ILE A 46 15.39 16.54 12.91
CA ILE A 46 13.95 16.24 12.80
C ILE A 46 13.61 14.75 12.99
N PHE A 47 14.61 13.87 13.04
CA PHE A 47 14.40 12.42 13.07
C PHE A 47 13.48 11.94 14.19
N PRO A 48 13.59 12.41 15.45
CA PRO A 48 12.71 11.93 16.53
C PRO A 48 11.23 12.22 16.24
N ASP A 49 10.93 13.42 15.76
CA ASP A 49 9.58 13.82 15.37
C ASP A 49 9.09 13.07 14.13
N MET A 50 9.94 12.92 13.12
CA MET A 50 9.63 12.13 11.94
C MET A 50 9.26 10.68 12.31
N ARG A 51 10.05 10.04 13.18
CA ARG A 51 9.78 8.69 13.65
C ARG A 51 8.43 8.62 14.37
N ARG A 52 8.15 9.57 15.26
CA ARG A 52 6.88 9.64 15.99
C ARG A 52 5.68 9.77 15.04
N LEU A 53 5.74 10.72 14.10
CA LEU A 53 4.67 10.95 13.12
C LEU A 53 4.45 9.73 12.22
N THR A 54 5.52 9.07 11.77
CA THR A 54 5.41 7.83 10.98
C THR A 54 4.74 6.70 11.79
N LEU A 55 5.10 6.51 13.06
CA LEU A 55 4.46 5.50 13.89
C LEU A 55 2.98 5.83 14.15
N GLN A 56 2.65 7.11 14.33
CA GLN A 56 1.26 7.57 14.47
C GLN A 56 0.46 7.28 13.20
N ASP A 57 0.96 7.65 12.02
CA ASP A 57 0.35 7.34 10.72
C ASP A 57 0.05 5.84 10.56
N HIS A 58 1.02 4.98 10.91
CA HIS A 58 0.82 3.54 10.83
C HIS A 58 -0.30 3.06 11.75
N ARG A 59 -0.33 3.53 13.01
CA ARG A 59 -1.38 3.15 13.97
C ARG A 59 -2.76 3.59 13.50
N GLU A 60 -2.89 4.82 13.00
CA GLU A 60 -4.15 5.34 12.46
C GLU A 60 -4.63 4.51 11.25
N ARG A 61 -3.73 4.20 10.31
CA ARG A 61 -4.05 3.37 9.16
C ARG A 61 -4.48 1.96 9.57
N ILE A 62 -3.80 1.34 10.53
CA ILE A 62 -4.20 0.04 11.08
C ILE A 62 -5.60 0.14 11.68
N ALA A 63 -5.89 1.17 12.48
CA ALA A 63 -7.20 1.35 13.09
C ALA A 63 -8.32 1.53 12.04
N ILE A 64 -8.06 2.26 10.95
CA ILE A 64 -9.02 2.40 9.84
C ILE A 64 -9.27 1.04 9.17
N LEU A 65 -8.23 0.25 8.92
CA LEU A 65 -8.35 -1.06 8.30
C LEU A 65 -9.10 -2.05 9.19
N GLN A 66 -8.80 -2.10 10.49
CA GLN A 66 -9.51 -2.95 11.45
C GLN A 66 -10.99 -2.57 11.57
N ARG A 67 -11.30 -1.26 11.55
CA ARG A 67 -12.69 -0.79 11.54
C ARG A 67 -13.42 -1.22 10.26
N ALA A 68 -12.77 -1.08 9.11
CA ALA A 68 -13.33 -1.50 7.83
C ALA A 68 -13.57 -3.01 7.79
N GLU A 69 -12.61 -3.81 8.26
CA GLU A 69 -12.75 -5.27 8.40
C GLU A 69 -13.96 -5.64 9.26
N SER A 70 -14.11 -5.03 10.44
CA SER A 70 -15.27 -5.25 11.31
C SER A 70 -16.60 -4.82 10.68
N CYS A 71 -16.61 -3.76 9.87
CA CYS A 71 -17.79 -3.33 9.12
C CYS A 71 -18.17 -4.36 8.06
N ILE A 72 -17.20 -4.78 7.24
CA ILE A 72 -17.39 -5.76 6.17
C ILE A 72 -17.88 -7.09 6.73
N ASN A 73 -17.29 -7.57 7.82
CA ASN A 73 -17.71 -8.82 8.47
C ASN A 73 -19.16 -8.81 9.00
N ARG A 74 -19.73 -7.62 9.22
CA ARG A 74 -21.12 -7.44 9.69
C ARG A 74 -22.07 -6.99 8.58
N ALA A 75 -21.57 -6.69 7.39
CA ALA A 75 -22.40 -6.24 6.28
C ALA A 75 -23.33 -7.38 5.84
N ALA A 76 -24.64 -7.12 5.89
CA ALA A 76 -25.67 -8.09 5.54
C ALA A 76 -26.21 -7.94 4.11
N SER A 77 -25.69 -6.98 3.34
CA SER A 77 -26.12 -6.67 1.98
C SER A 77 -25.01 -5.99 1.17
N ASP A 78 -25.18 -5.97 -0.15
CA ASP A 78 -24.29 -5.26 -1.06
C ASP A 78 -24.26 -3.75 -0.78
N ASP A 79 -25.40 -3.15 -0.42
CA ASP A 79 -25.47 -1.73 -0.04
C ASP A 79 -24.67 -1.45 1.24
N ALA A 80 -24.78 -2.31 2.25
CA ALA A 80 -24.01 -2.19 3.49
C ALA A 80 -22.51 -2.36 3.23
N LEU A 81 -22.13 -3.30 2.36
CA LEU A 81 -20.75 -3.46 1.94
C LEU A 81 -20.23 -2.22 1.21
N ALA A 82 -21.03 -1.66 0.30
CA ALA A 82 -20.67 -0.44 -0.43
C ALA A 82 -20.46 0.75 0.51
N GLU A 83 -21.29 0.87 1.55
CA GLU A 83 -21.15 1.87 2.62
C GLU A 83 -19.84 1.69 3.40
N CYS A 84 -19.54 0.48 3.89
CA CYS A 84 -18.26 0.18 4.56
C CYS A 84 -17.04 0.61 3.72
N MET A 85 -17.10 0.36 2.41
CA MET A 85 -16.02 0.73 1.50
C MET A 85 -15.94 2.26 1.27
N ARG A 86 -17.06 2.99 1.29
CA ARG A 86 -17.07 4.46 1.22
C ARG A 86 -16.43 5.07 2.47
N ASP A 87 -16.82 4.57 3.64
CA ASP A 87 -16.31 5.02 4.93
C ASP A 87 -14.81 4.79 5.06
N GLN A 88 -14.32 3.60 4.67
CA GLN A 88 -12.89 3.33 4.63
C GLN A 88 -12.16 4.30 3.71
N ARG A 89 -12.68 4.55 2.49
CA ARG A 89 -12.06 5.51 1.55
C ARG A 89 -12.01 6.91 2.14
N GLU A 90 -13.06 7.35 2.82
CA GLU A 90 -13.13 8.65 3.46
C GLU A 90 -12.16 8.77 4.63
N ALA A 91 -12.16 7.81 5.54
CA ALA A 91 -11.24 7.76 6.67
C ALA A 91 -9.78 7.80 6.17
N MET A 92 -9.44 7.02 5.15
CA MET A 92 -8.12 7.03 4.53
C MET A 92 -7.79 8.38 3.86
N ARG A 93 -8.76 9.08 3.25
CA ARG A 93 -8.54 10.44 2.71
C ARG A 93 -8.26 11.43 3.84
N GLN A 94 -9.01 11.35 4.93
CA GLN A 94 -8.87 12.25 6.06
C GLN A 94 -7.52 12.06 6.76
N GLN A 95 -7.16 10.82 7.03
CA GLN A 95 -5.87 10.41 7.59
C GLN A 95 -4.70 10.98 6.77
N ARG A 96 -4.71 10.82 5.44
CA ARG A 96 -3.67 11.42 4.57
C ARG A 96 -3.60 12.94 4.65
N ARG A 97 -4.74 13.63 4.81
CA ARG A 97 -4.76 15.09 4.97
C ARG A 97 -4.14 15.52 6.30
N GLN A 98 -4.47 14.82 7.38
CA GLN A 98 -3.90 15.06 8.70
C GLN A 98 -2.39 14.83 8.71
N GLN A 99 -1.93 13.68 8.19
CA GLN A 99 -0.51 13.38 8.08
C GLN A 99 0.26 14.46 7.29
N ARG A 100 -0.29 14.94 6.16
CA ARG A 100 0.32 16.03 5.40
C ARG A 100 0.42 17.31 6.22
N SER A 101 -0.62 17.66 6.97
CA SER A 101 -0.63 18.85 7.83
C SER A 101 0.42 18.76 8.94
N GLU A 102 0.55 17.60 9.60
CA GLU A 102 1.55 17.39 10.65
C GLU A 102 2.98 17.47 10.11
N LEU A 103 3.21 16.90 8.92
CA LEU A 103 4.51 16.98 8.25
C LEU A 103 4.83 18.41 7.79
N GLN A 104 3.85 19.14 7.26
CA GLN A 104 4.04 20.56 6.94
C GLN A 104 4.40 21.36 8.19
N ALA A 105 3.69 21.15 9.31
CA ALA A 105 4.00 21.83 10.57
C ALA A 105 5.41 21.47 11.09
N LEU A 106 5.88 20.24 10.90
CA LEU A 106 7.24 19.83 11.23
C LEU A 106 8.31 20.53 10.41
N PHE A 107 8.08 20.64 9.10
CA PHE A 107 9.03 21.33 8.23
C PHE A 107 9.03 22.84 8.49
N ALA A 108 7.85 23.45 8.63
CA ALA A 108 7.69 24.88 8.94
C ALA A 108 8.43 25.28 10.23
N ARG A 109 8.17 24.59 11.34
CA ARG A 109 8.79 24.93 12.64
C ARG A 109 10.30 24.71 12.69
N ASN A 110 10.86 23.95 11.74
CA ASN A 110 12.30 23.70 11.62
C ASN A 110 12.95 24.53 10.50
N GLY A 111 12.22 25.43 9.83
CA GLY A 111 12.74 26.24 8.73
C GLY A 111 13.18 25.41 7.51
N LEU A 112 12.58 24.22 7.33
CA LEU A 112 12.96 23.29 6.27
C LEU A 112 12.12 23.51 5.00
N PRO A 113 12.68 23.28 3.80
CA PRO A 113 11.94 23.40 2.56
C PRO A 113 10.78 22.40 2.53
N MET A 114 9.58 22.90 2.25
CA MET A 114 8.37 22.05 2.24
C MET A 114 8.53 20.86 1.29
N PRO A 115 8.06 19.66 1.70
CA PRO A 115 8.05 18.52 0.81
C PRO A 115 7.13 18.81 -0.36
N GLN A 116 7.64 18.65 -1.58
CA GLN A 116 6.78 18.61 -2.75
C GLN A 116 6.05 17.28 -2.71
N TRP A 117 4.86 17.26 -2.11
CA TRP A 117 3.93 16.15 -2.27
C TRP A 117 3.60 16.14 -3.75
N ARG A 118 4.36 15.36 -4.55
CA ARG A 118 4.12 15.22 -5.98
C ARG A 118 2.63 15.02 -6.09
N ARG A 119 1.94 15.99 -6.66
CA ARG A 119 0.56 15.74 -7.00
C ARG A 119 0.67 14.57 -7.95
N LEU A 120 0.03 13.46 -7.60
CA LEU A 120 -0.31 12.45 -8.58
C LEU A 120 -1.41 13.06 -9.46
N ASP A 121 -1.12 14.23 -10.05
CA ASP A 121 -1.83 14.85 -11.16
C ASP A 121 -1.48 13.97 -12.34
N LYS A 122 -2.00 12.75 -12.33
CA LYS A 122 -2.24 12.07 -13.57
C LYS A 122 -3.19 12.99 -14.32
N PRO A 123 -2.88 13.45 -15.54
CA PRO A 123 -3.85 14.19 -16.33
C PRO A 123 -5.15 13.36 -16.38
N PRO A 124 -6.33 14.00 -16.26
CA PRO A 124 -7.60 13.28 -16.35
C PRO A 124 -7.66 12.62 -17.73
N GLY A 125 -7.48 11.30 -17.79
CA GLY A 125 -7.43 10.57 -19.05
C GLY A 125 -6.41 9.44 -19.15
N ALA A 126 -5.45 9.33 -18.23
CA ALA A 126 -4.55 8.17 -18.24
C ALA A 126 -5.26 6.92 -17.70
N ARG A 127 -6.12 6.30 -18.53
CA ARG A 127 -6.54 4.91 -18.38
C ARG A 127 -5.27 4.09 -18.19
N TYR A 128 -5.14 3.43 -17.03
CA TYR A 128 -4.17 2.35 -16.92
C TYR A 128 -4.57 1.31 -17.97
N GLY A 129 -3.68 1.03 -18.91
CA GLY A 129 -3.87 0.00 -19.91
C GLY A 129 -4.25 -1.29 -19.21
N ARG A 130 -5.43 -1.81 -19.53
CA ARG A 130 -5.84 -3.18 -19.22
C ARG A 130 -5.06 -4.07 -20.19
N PRO A 131 -4.07 -4.86 -19.76
CA PRO A 131 -3.49 -5.88 -20.62
C PRO A 131 -4.52 -7.00 -20.72
N GLY A 132 -5.00 -7.30 -21.92
CA GLY A 132 -5.93 -8.41 -22.15
C GLY A 132 -7.37 -7.97 -22.37
N ALA A 133 -7.63 -7.30 -23.48
CA ALA A 133 -8.90 -7.42 -24.18
C ALA A 133 -8.53 -7.62 -25.65
N GLY A 134 -8.47 -8.89 -26.07
CA GLY A 134 -8.28 -9.24 -27.46
C GLY A 134 -9.44 -8.66 -28.27
N ALA A 135 -9.09 -7.81 -29.23
CA ALA A 135 -10.00 -7.46 -30.31
C ALA A 135 -9.90 -8.59 -31.33
N GLY A 136 -10.89 -9.49 -31.30
CA GLY A 136 -11.26 -10.23 -32.49
C GLY A 136 -11.85 -9.23 -33.46
N GLU A 137 -11.10 -8.92 -34.52
CA GLU A 137 -11.56 -8.07 -35.61
C GLU A 137 -11.80 -8.96 -36.83
N GLY A 138 -13.04 -9.45 -36.91
CA GLY A 138 -13.63 -9.93 -38.14
C GLY A 138 -14.62 -8.88 -38.62
N ALA A 139 -14.21 -8.07 -39.60
CA ALA A 139 -15.11 -7.37 -40.51
C ALA A 139 -14.30 -7.01 -41.76
N GLY A 140 -14.43 -7.87 -42.77
CA GLY A 140 -13.85 -7.64 -44.09
C GLY A 140 -14.51 -6.46 -44.79
N ALA A 141 -13.70 -5.74 -45.55
CA ALA A 141 -14.13 -4.76 -46.53
C ALA A 141 -13.11 -4.75 -47.67
N GLU A 142 -13.35 -5.51 -48.74
CA GLU A 142 -12.77 -5.25 -50.06
C GLU A 142 -13.78 -5.67 -51.17
N ILE A 143 -14.14 -4.66 -51.97
CA ILE A 143 -14.63 -4.57 -53.37
C ILE A 143 -15.38 -5.76 -53.97
#